data_AF-A0A2V9M1M4-F1
#
_entry.id   AF-A0A2V9M1M4-F1
#
_cell.length_a   1.000
_cell.length_b   1.000
_cell.length_c   1.000
_cell.angle_alpha   90.00
_cell.angle_beta   90.00
_cell.angle_gamma   90.00
#
_symmetry.space_group_name_H-M   'P 1'
#
loop_
_entity.id
_entity.type
_entity.pdbx_description
1 polymer ?
#
loop_
_entity_poly.entity_id
_entity_poly.type
_entity_poly.pdbx_seq_one_letter_code
_entity_poly.pdbx_strand_id
1 'polypeptide(L)'
;MQTANRWQFLDDVTWIAGRHSIKAGIEYRHHQLNYAGYGAGTMGSYDFNSLETGGITAQGDILSGTGDPFASMILGQVHDANFAIPTNVTFYENYISPWVGDEIKVTPKLTLTLGLRFDYQTPRTEGHDRYSSFDPTAPNPGAGGIPGAMVFAGTGAGRTGTRTFEDPKKDAWGPRFGFAYRLSDKDVVRGGYGIYYSGVAFDQFASLPTIGFATNPAVPNLTNGLSPAYLWDTTFPQSAIQHPPFIDPTVANGTQPVAIAKDGLTLPRYQNWSLTYQRQLTANTALDISYVGNRGTRLPADARRGLGPLANLGDPKILALGANVLQADINSPLAQAAGIVSPYPGFTGNVAQALRPFPQYQRIEYRTVPIGYSIYHALQAKLDKRFSNGLQVRVAYTWSKLINDGAESGLTESGEIDQNPVDYQKGERGLSSDDVPHTFVLAYTYELPFGPGKKFANVSGPWSKVIGGWGVSAIQRYQSGRPMNIFMDNNLNGFLFNNQKRPNKAGPGVIADRSGFDPNKDGYLLKNGWADPGLLNFGNASRTDPSVRWFPEYSEDFNLYKDTKIIENVNLRFMTLFGNAFNRHFYCPADTNWSAGSFGHVSGQCNVPRRIQFALDLKF
;
A
#
# COMPACT_ATOMS: atom_id res chain seq x y z
N MET A 1 1.22 -12.52 22.23
CA MET A 1 1.93 -13.00 21.02
C MET A 1 0.91 -13.65 20.11
N GLN A 2 0.69 -13.10 18.91
CA GLN A 2 -0.03 -13.81 17.87
C GLN A 2 0.93 -14.83 17.23
N THR A 3 0.46 -16.06 17.03
CA THR A 3 1.24 -17.14 16.42
C THR A 3 0.59 -17.54 15.11
N ALA A 4 1.27 -17.32 13.99
CA ALA A 4 0.88 -17.89 12.70
C ALA A 4 1.70 -19.17 12.48
N ASN A 5 1.03 -20.31 12.39
CA ASN A 5 1.70 -21.57 12.05
C ASN A 5 1.60 -21.78 10.54
N ARG A 6 2.73 -22.11 9.92
CA ARG A 6 2.80 -22.49 8.51
C ARG A 6 3.55 -23.81 8.39
N TRP A 7 2.85 -24.82 7.90
CA TRP A 7 3.46 -26.07 7.48
C TRP A 7 3.60 -26.08 5.97
N GLN A 8 4.77 -26.50 5.49
CA GLN A 8 5.08 -26.48 4.08
C GLN A 8 5.72 -27.80 3.67
N PHE A 9 5.18 -28.41 2.63
CA PHE A 9 5.74 -29.55 1.94
C PHE A 9 6.19 -29.09 0.55
N LEU A 10 7.43 -29.41 0.21
CA LEU A 10 8.08 -29.07 -1.05
C LEU A 10 8.78 -30.32 -1.54
N ASP A 11 8.55 -30.66 -2.80
CA ASP A 11 9.29 -31.73 -3.47
C ASP A 11 9.59 -31.31 -4.92
N ASP A 12 10.77 -31.69 -5.41
CA ASP A 12 11.20 -31.45 -6.77
C ASP A 12 12.08 -32.59 -7.31
N VAL A 13 11.86 -32.90 -8.59
CA VAL A 13 12.60 -33.92 -9.34
C VAL A 13 13.21 -33.26 -10.56
N THR A 14 14.48 -33.54 -10.79
CA THR A 14 15.20 -33.15 -12.00
C THR A 14 15.55 -34.39 -12.82
N TRP A 15 15.17 -34.39 -14.09
CA TRP A 15 15.51 -35.44 -15.04
C TRP A 15 16.20 -34.86 -16.26
N ILE A 16 17.44 -35.28 -16.50
CA ILE A 16 18.24 -34.85 -17.63
C ILE A 16 18.35 -36.03 -18.60
N ALA A 17 17.80 -35.85 -19.80
CA ALA A 17 17.80 -36.88 -20.84
C ALA A 17 18.06 -36.25 -22.21
N GLY A 18 19.21 -36.56 -22.79
CA GLY A 18 19.61 -36.05 -24.11
C GLY A 18 19.67 -34.52 -24.16
N ARG A 19 18.75 -33.91 -24.92
CA ARG A 19 18.68 -32.44 -25.10
C ARG A 19 17.78 -31.74 -24.07
N HIS A 20 17.07 -32.51 -23.25
CA HIS A 20 16.08 -32.02 -22.31
C HIS A 20 16.63 -32.03 -20.88
N SER A 21 16.24 -31.01 -20.13
CA SER A 21 16.47 -30.88 -18.69
C SER A 21 15.12 -30.54 -18.08
N ILE A 22 14.36 -31.57 -17.72
CA ILE A 22 13.02 -31.47 -17.19
C ILE A 22 13.10 -31.34 -15.68
N LYS A 23 12.39 -30.38 -15.12
CA LYS A 23 12.18 -30.24 -13.69
C LYS A 23 10.69 -30.20 -13.40
N ALA A 24 10.25 -30.96 -12.40
CA ALA A 24 8.87 -30.93 -11.94
C ALA A 24 8.84 -30.96 -10.43
N GLY A 25 7.77 -30.43 -9.84
CA GLY A 25 7.63 -30.43 -8.40
C GLY A 25 6.24 -29.99 -7.95
N ILE A 26 6.03 -30.07 -6.65
CA ILE A 26 4.81 -29.61 -6.00
C ILE A 26 5.15 -28.85 -4.74
N GLU A 27 4.36 -27.83 -4.49
CA GLU A 27 4.35 -27.12 -3.23
C GLU A 27 2.96 -27.23 -2.60
N TYR A 28 2.92 -27.64 -1.35
CA TYR A 28 1.73 -27.59 -0.51
C TYR A 28 2.03 -26.77 0.74
N ARG A 29 1.16 -25.82 1.07
CA ARG A 29 1.24 -25.06 2.33
C ARG A 29 -0.09 -25.18 3.06
N HIS A 30 -0.03 -25.43 4.36
CA HIS A 30 -1.15 -25.29 5.27
C HIS A 30 -0.86 -24.12 6.21
N HIS A 31 -1.75 -23.12 6.23
CA HIS A 31 -1.65 -21.99 7.13
C HIS A 31 -2.72 -22.09 8.21
N GLN A 32 -2.29 -21.93 9.46
CA GLN A 32 -3.15 -21.67 10.60
C GLN A 32 -2.83 -20.26 11.12
N LEU A 33 -3.80 -19.38 10.93
CA LEU A 33 -3.70 -17.97 11.25
C LEU A 33 -4.45 -17.73 12.55
N ASN A 34 -3.75 -17.81 13.68
CA ASN A 34 -4.34 -17.55 14.99
C ASN A 34 -4.40 -16.04 15.23
N TYR A 35 -5.61 -15.55 15.44
CA TYR A 35 -5.85 -14.17 15.83
C TYR A 35 -6.47 -14.16 17.23
N ALA A 36 -5.61 -13.97 18.21
CA ALA A 36 -6.03 -13.33 19.45
C ALA A 36 -5.92 -11.84 19.17
N GLY A 37 -7.03 -11.09 19.19
CA GLY A 37 -6.98 -9.65 18.93
C GLY A 37 -5.96 -8.94 19.79
N TYR A 38 -5.66 -7.69 19.43
CA TYR A 38 -5.04 -6.81 20.41
C TYR A 38 -5.95 -6.85 21.64
N GLY A 39 -5.43 -7.15 22.83
CA GLY A 39 -6.20 -7.04 24.08
C GLY A 39 -6.61 -5.60 24.41
N ALA A 40 -6.71 -4.74 23.39
CA ALA A 40 -7.17 -3.37 23.49
C ALA A 40 -8.63 -3.40 23.97
N GLY A 41 -8.87 -2.74 25.10
CA GLY A 41 -10.20 -2.59 25.67
C GLY A 41 -10.71 -3.73 26.55
N THR A 42 -10.02 -4.87 26.71
CA THR A 42 -10.48 -5.94 27.64
C THR A 42 -10.37 -5.54 29.11
N MET A 43 -9.49 -4.59 29.43
CA MET A 43 -9.37 -3.99 30.77
C MET A 43 -10.40 -2.88 31.01
N GLY A 44 -11.18 -2.52 29.98
CA GLY A 44 -12.07 -1.38 29.98
C GLY A 44 -11.37 -0.05 29.73
N SER A 45 -12.14 0.89 29.19
CA SER A 45 -11.86 2.31 29.14
C SER A 45 -12.94 3.01 29.95
N TYR A 46 -12.53 3.95 30.79
CA TYR A 46 -13.44 4.70 31.62
C TYR A 46 -13.03 6.17 31.55
N ASP A 47 -13.91 6.99 31.01
CA ASP A 47 -13.71 8.42 30.87
C ASP A 47 -14.31 9.16 32.07
N PHE A 48 -13.56 10.14 32.55
CA PHE A 48 -14.01 11.08 33.56
C PHE A 48 -13.89 12.47 32.97
N ASN A 49 -15.03 13.12 32.78
CA ASN A 49 -15.10 14.42 32.16
C ASN A 49 -15.30 15.51 33.21
N SER A 50 -15.02 16.77 32.87
CA SER A 50 -15.30 17.91 33.76
C SER A 50 -16.80 18.19 33.87
N LEU A 51 -17.64 17.67 32.97
CA LEU A 51 -19.07 17.99 32.91
C LEU A 51 -19.83 17.56 34.17
N GLU A 52 -19.53 16.39 34.74
CA GLU A 52 -20.19 15.86 35.94
C GLU A 52 -20.00 16.73 37.20
N THR A 53 -18.90 17.48 37.26
CA THR A 53 -18.58 18.43 38.34
C THR A 53 -18.73 19.89 37.90
N GLY A 54 -19.24 20.12 36.69
CA GLY A 54 -19.49 21.44 36.12
C GLY A 54 -20.61 22.16 36.85
N GLY A 55 -20.51 23.50 36.90
CA GLY A 55 -21.64 24.33 37.31
C GLY A 55 -22.78 24.21 36.30
N ILE A 56 -24.02 24.41 36.75
CA ILE A 56 -25.22 24.33 35.90
C ILE A 56 -25.86 25.73 35.87
N THR A 57 -26.31 26.17 34.70
CA THR A 57 -27.07 27.42 34.55
C THR A 57 -28.46 27.29 35.18
N ALA A 58 -29.15 28.41 35.40
CA ALA A 58 -30.54 28.38 35.86
C ALA A 58 -31.50 27.66 34.88
N GLN A 59 -31.07 27.47 33.63
CA GLN A 59 -31.82 26.78 32.57
C GLN A 59 -31.52 25.29 32.49
N GLY A 60 -30.59 24.78 33.32
CA GLY A 60 -30.23 23.36 33.34
C GLY A 60 -29.11 22.97 32.38
N ASP A 61 -28.41 23.92 31.79
CA ASP A 61 -27.27 23.65 30.88
C ASP A 61 -25.95 23.63 31.65
N ILE A 62 -24.99 22.80 31.22
CA ILE A 62 -23.64 22.81 31.81
C ILE A 62 -22.93 24.12 31.47
N LEU A 63 -22.36 24.77 32.48
CA LEU A 63 -21.56 25.98 32.36
C LEU A 63 -20.17 25.62 31.80
N SER A 64 -19.97 25.96 30.53
CA SER A 64 -18.70 25.72 29.82
C SER A 64 -17.49 26.29 30.57
N GLY A 65 -16.43 25.51 30.70
CA GLY A 65 -15.19 25.91 31.37
C GLY A 65 -15.23 25.79 32.90
N THR A 66 -16.24 25.14 33.47
CA THR A 66 -16.30 24.77 34.89
C THR A 66 -16.27 23.26 35.09
N GLY A 67 -15.98 22.83 36.32
CA GLY A 67 -15.77 21.42 36.67
C GLY A 67 -14.32 20.98 36.52
N ASP A 68 -14.03 19.77 36.97
CA ASP A 68 -12.68 19.19 36.95
C ASP A 68 -12.76 17.66 36.75
N PRO A 69 -12.09 17.10 35.71
CA PRO A 69 -12.19 15.67 35.41
C PRO A 69 -11.56 14.79 36.50
N PHE A 70 -10.57 15.30 37.22
CA PHE A 70 -9.96 14.60 38.35
C PHE A 70 -10.88 14.59 39.57
N ALA A 71 -11.67 15.65 39.79
CA ALA A 71 -12.73 15.67 40.77
C ALA A 71 -13.83 14.65 40.44
N SER A 72 -14.28 14.58 39.18
CA SER A 72 -15.24 13.56 38.71
C SER A 72 -14.70 12.14 38.96
N MET A 73 -13.40 11.92 38.74
CA MET A 73 -12.73 10.66 39.04
C MET A 73 -12.75 10.29 40.53
N ILE A 74 -12.39 11.22 41.42
CA ILE A 74 -12.39 10.96 42.87
C ILE A 74 -13.82 10.72 43.39
N LEU A 75 -14.82 11.41 42.83
CA LEU A 75 -16.23 11.20 43.14
C LEU A 75 -16.80 9.92 42.51
N GLY A 76 -16.02 9.23 41.66
CA GLY A 76 -16.47 8.04 40.93
C GLY A 76 -17.55 8.33 39.90
N GLN A 77 -17.72 9.57 39.45
CA GLN A 77 -18.74 9.98 38.49
C GLN A 77 -18.26 9.69 37.07
N VAL A 78 -18.53 8.49 36.57
CA VAL A 78 -18.08 8.06 35.25
C VAL A 78 -18.87 8.79 34.17
N HIS A 79 -18.17 9.42 33.23
CA HIS A 79 -18.79 10.05 32.08
C HIS A 79 -19.22 8.97 31.09
N ASP A 80 -18.27 8.19 30.59
CA ASP A 80 -18.57 7.01 29.79
C ASP A 80 -17.63 5.86 30.15
N ALA A 81 -18.10 4.64 29.94
CA ALA A 81 -17.26 3.47 30.06
C ALA A 81 -17.59 2.45 28.98
N ASN A 82 -16.56 1.71 28.57
CA ASN A 82 -16.74 0.57 27.70
C ASN A 82 -15.65 -0.47 27.93
N PHE A 83 -15.91 -1.71 27.59
CA PHE A 83 -14.88 -2.74 27.54
C PHE A 83 -15.19 -3.74 26.42
N ALA A 84 -14.17 -4.45 25.96
CA ALA A 84 -14.31 -5.43 24.89
C ALA A 84 -14.50 -6.84 25.46
N ILE A 85 -15.48 -7.59 24.93
CA ILE A 85 -15.54 -9.04 25.01
C ILE A 85 -15.10 -9.57 23.64
N PRO A 86 -13.80 -9.88 23.47
CA PRO A 86 -13.24 -10.22 22.17
C PRO A 86 -13.59 -11.65 21.78
N THR A 87 -13.38 -11.94 20.50
CA THR A 87 -13.41 -13.30 19.97
C THR A 87 -12.03 -13.66 19.43
N ASN A 88 -11.52 -14.82 19.85
CA ASN A 88 -10.23 -15.32 19.39
C ASN A 88 -10.47 -16.31 18.26
N VAL A 89 -10.25 -15.90 17.02
CA VAL A 89 -10.53 -16.70 15.83
C VAL A 89 -9.27 -17.35 15.26
N THR A 90 -9.45 -18.53 14.68
CA THR A 90 -8.37 -19.22 13.96
C THR A 90 -8.83 -19.51 12.55
N PHE A 91 -8.21 -18.84 11.58
CA PHE A 91 -8.45 -19.08 10.16
C PHE A 91 -7.50 -20.13 9.61
N TYR A 92 -8.02 -20.98 8.74
CA TYR A 92 -7.27 -22.00 8.01
C TYR A 92 -7.35 -21.72 6.51
N GLU A 93 -6.22 -21.84 5.82
CA GLU A 93 -6.14 -21.82 4.36
C GLU A 93 -5.06 -22.79 3.88
N ASN A 94 -5.23 -23.31 2.67
CA ASN A 94 -4.24 -24.15 2.01
C ASN A 94 -3.80 -23.53 0.69
N TYR A 95 -2.57 -23.77 0.31
CA TYR A 95 -2.00 -23.37 -0.97
C TYR A 95 -1.42 -24.60 -1.68
N ILE A 96 -1.83 -24.84 -2.92
CA ILE A 96 -1.40 -25.99 -3.72
C ILE A 96 -0.78 -25.45 -5.01
N SER A 97 0.42 -25.93 -5.33
CA SER A 97 1.12 -25.44 -6.51
C SER A 97 2.04 -26.46 -7.20
N PRO A 98 1.47 -27.34 -8.04
CA PRO A 98 2.24 -28.22 -8.91
C PRO A 98 2.81 -27.45 -10.11
N TRP A 99 3.98 -27.87 -10.56
CA TRP A 99 4.65 -27.26 -11.71
C TRP A 99 5.53 -28.26 -12.47
N VAL A 100 5.75 -27.95 -13.73
CA VAL A 100 6.69 -28.65 -14.62
C VAL A 100 7.37 -27.63 -15.53
N GLY A 101 8.65 -27.84 -15.81
CA GLY A 101 9.41 -27.07 -16.76
C GLY A 101 10.41 -27.93 -17.51
N ASP A 102 10.73 -27.53 -18.72
CA ASP A 102 11.71 -28.18 -19.58
C ASP A 102 12.63 -27.12 -20.19
N GLU A 103 13.93 -27.31 -20.01
CA GLU A 103 14.95 -26.60 -20.78
C GLU A 103 15.48 -27.51 -21.87
N ILE A 104 15.20 -27.15 -23.12
CA ILE A 104 15.56 -27.93 -24.30
C ILE A 104 16.61 -27.19 -25.14
N LYS A 105 17.75 -27.85 -25.38
CA LYS A 105 18.75 -27.41 -26.36
C LYS A 105 18.33 -27.85 -27.76
N VAL A 106 17.47 -27.07 -28.42
CA VAL A 106 16.97 -27.37 -29.78
C VAL A 106 18.13 -27.48 -30.77
N THR A 107 19.07 -26.54 -30.70
CA THR A 107 20.35 -26.56 -31.44
C THR A 107 21.49 -26.08 -30.53
N PRO A 108 22.76 -26.19 -30.93
CA PRO A 108 23.88 -25.59 -30.19
C PRO A 108 23.85 -24.05 -30.07
N LYS A 109 22.90 -23.39 -30.74
CA LYS A 109 22.69 -21.93 -30.70
C LYS A 109 21.34 -21.54 -30.08
N LEU A 110 20.37 -22.45 -30.02
CA LEU A 110 19.02 -22.17 -29.55
C LEU A 110 18.66 -23.07 -28.37
N THR A 111 18.42 -22.43 -27.22
CA THR A 111 17.80 -23.05 -26.06
C THR A 111 16.40 -22.47 -25.88
N LEU A 112 15.42 -23.34 -25.64
CA LEU A 112 14.08 -22.93 -25.21
C LEU A 112 13.86 -23.36 -23.77
N THR A 113 13.09 -22.55 -23.03
CA THR A 113 12.66 -22.84 -21.66
C THR A 113 11.15 -22.78 -21.64
N LEU A 114 10.51 -23.92 -21.39
CA LEU A 114 9.07 -24.05 -21.31
C LEU A 114 8.70 -24.36 -19.86
N GLY A 115 7.60 -23.81 -19.38
CA GLY A 115 7.11 -24.10 -18.03
C GLY A 115 5.63 -23.89 -17.89
N LEU A 116 5.02 -24.67 -17.01
CA LEU A 116 3.65 -24.50 -16.58
C LEU A 116 3.59 -24.72 -15.07
N ARG A 117 2.95 -23.78 -14.37
CA ARG A 117 2.63 -23.89 -12.96
C ARG A 117 1.14 -23.67 -12.77
N PHE A 118 0.53 -24.41 -11.88
CA PHE A 118 -0.81 -24.14 -11.40
C PHE A 118 -0.70 -23.64 -9.97
N ASP A 119 -1.41 -22.58 -9.62
CA ASP A 119 -1.45 -22.05 -8.26
C ASP A 119 -2.92 -22.05 -7.77
N TYR A 120 -3.16 -22.52 -6.55
CA TYR A 120 -4.51 -22.49 -5.97
C TYR A 120 -4.46 -22.23 -4.47
N GLN A 121 -5.19 -21.21 -4.04
CA GLN A 121 -5.44 -20.91 -2.63
C GLN A 121 -6.88 -21.28 -2.31
N THR A 122 -7.09 -22.13 -1.30
CA THR A 122 -8.43 -22.55 -0.91
C THR A 122 -9.18 -21.43 -0.19
N PRO A 123 -10.53 -21.42 -0.23
CA PRO A 123 -11.32 -20.60 0.69
C PRO A 123 -10.85 -20.73 2.12
N ARG A 124 -10.91 -19.63 2.87
CA ARG A 124 -10.64 -19.62 4.30
C ARG A 124 -11.83 -20.14 5.07
N THR A 125 -11.53 -20.84 6.15
CA THR A 125 -12.52 -21.30 7.12
C THR A 125 -12.07 -20.93 8.53
N GLU A 126 -13.01 -20.60 9.41
CA GLU A 126 -12.72 -20.38 10.83
C GLU A 126 -12.98 -21.68 11.62
N GLY A 127 -12.10 -21.99 12.59
CA GLY A 127 -12.13 -23.26 13.32
C GLY A 127 -13.45 -23.60 14.00
N HIS A 128 -14.21 -22.60 14.45
CA HIS A 128 -15.47 -22.73 15.18
C HIS A 128 -16.64 -22.00 14.48
N ASP A 129 -16.52 -21.74 13.18
CA ASP A 129 -17.52 -21.02 12.38
C ASP A 129 -17.93 -19.65 12.96
N ARG A 130 -16.98 -18.95 13.60
CA ARG A 130 -17.13 -17.56 14.05
C ARG A 130 -16.70 -16.61 12.94
N TYR A 131 -17.38 -16.76 11.81
CA TYR A 131 -17.11 -16.02 10.57
C TYR A 131 -18.43 -15.40 10.10
N SER A 132 -18.43 -14.08 9.94
CA SER A 132 -19.59 -13.29 9.50
C SER A 132 -19.23 -12.42 8.31
N SER A 133 -20.18 -12.14 7.43
CA SER A 133 -20.01 -11.20 6.32
C SER A 133 -21.28 -10.39 6.11
N PHE A 134 -21.17 -9.19 5.58
CA PHE A 134 -22.28 -8.55 4.87
C PHE A 134 -22.58 -9.31 3.57
N ASP A 135 -23.86 -9.52 3.28
CA ASP A 135 -24.36 -10.02 2.00
C ASP A 135 -25.31 -8.98 1.37
N PRO A 136 -25.00 -8.46 0.16
CA PRO A 136 -25.81 -7.43 -0.51
C PRO A 136 -27.19 -7.93 -0.96
N THR A 137 -27.44 -9.24 -0.94
CA THR A 137 -28.69 -9.85 -1.43
C THR A 137 -29.57 -10.38 -0.30
N ALA A 138 -29.02 -10.56 0.90
CA ALA A 138 -29.78 -11.06 2.05
C ALA A 138 -30.80 -10.00 2.53
N PRO A 139 -32.07 -10.39 2.78
CA PRO A 139 -33.08 -9.46 3.27
C PRO A 139 -32.81 -9.06 4.72
N ASN A 140 -32.92 -7.78 5.02
CA ASN A 140 -32.70 -7.24 6.36
C ASN A 140 -34.03 -6.96 7.08
N PRO A 141 -34.43 -7.77 8.07
CA PRO A 141 -35.72 -7.59 8.74
C PRO A 141 -35.81 -6.28 9.53
N GLY A 142 -34.69 -5.76 10.05
CA GLY A 142 -34.60 -4.47 10.75
C GLY A 142 -34.67 -3.26 9.82
N ALA A 143 -34.68 -3.47 8.50
CA ALA A 143 -34.83 -2.44 7.49
C ALA A 143 -36.02 -2.74 6.56
N GLY A 144 -37.09 -3.34 7.09
CA GLY A 144 -38.31 -3.62 6.31
C GLY A 144 -38.13 -4.68 5.22
N GLY A 145 -37.07 -5.50 5.28
CA GLY A 145 -36.79 -6.57 4.33
C GLY A 145 -36.00 -6.16 3.10
N ILE A 146 -35.52 -4.91 3.01
CA ILE A 146 -34.64 -4.50 1.90
C ILE A 146 -33.33 -5.31 1.89
N PRO A 147 -32.70 -5.51 0.72
CA PRO A 147 -31.43 -6.23 0.63
C PRO A 147 -30.28 -5.57 1.42
N GLY A 148 -29.32 -6.38 1.85
CA GLY A 148 -28.15 -5.97 2.62
C GLY A 148 -28.29 -6.35 4.10
N ALA A 149 -27.75 -7.50 4.48
CA ALA A 149 -27.80 -7.97 5.87
C ALA A 149 -26.52 -8.70 6.27
N MET A 150 -26.31 -8.86 7.58
CA MET A 150 -25.27 -9.74 8.09
C MET A 150 -25.65 -11.21 7.89
N VAL A 151 -24.69 -12.00 7.44
CA VAL A 151 -24.79 -13.46 7.30
C VAL A 151 -23.67 -14.15 8.09
N PHE A 152 -23.95 -15.35 8.59
CA PHE A 152 -23.08 -16.06 9.52
C PHE A 152 -22.78 -17.48 9.01
N ALA A 153 -21.50 -17.85 9.03
CA ALA A 153 -21.05 -19.18 8.61
C ALA A 153 -21.51 -20.26 9.61
N GLY A 154 -21.48 -21.52 9.19
CA GLY A 154 -21.81 -22.70 10.00
C GLY A 154 -23.24 -23.19 9.80
N THR A 155 -23.65 -24.15 10.62
CA THR A 155 -24.98 -24.78 10.56
C THR A 155 -25.83 -24.38 11.76
N GLY A 156 -27.14 -24.23 11.58
CA GLY A 156 -28.08 -23.90 12.65
C GLY A 156 -28.96 -22.69 12.29
N ALA A 157 -29.81 -22.28 13.23
CA ALA A 157 -30.70 -21.14 13.04
C ALA A 157 -29.90 -19.86 12.74
N GLY A 158 -30.32 -19.12 11.71
CA GLY A 158 -29.70 -17.85 11.29
C GLY A 158 -28.34 -17.96 10.58
N ARG A 159 -27.83 -19.18 10.33
CA ARG A 159 -26.56 -19.43 9.63
C ARG A 159 -26.78 -19.90 8.19
N THR A 160 -25.78 -19.71 7.33
CA THR A 160 -25.86 -19.97 5.89
C THR A 160 -25.73 -21.45 5.50
N GLY A 161 -25.32 -22.32 6.43
CA GLY A 161 -24.97 -23.72 6.12
C GLY A 161 -23.59 -23.90 5.47
N THR A 162 -22.83 -22.82 5.27
CA THR A 162 -21.48 -22.84 4.68
C THR A 162 -20.44 -22.40 5.70
N ARG A 163 -19.20 -22.90 5.61
CA ARG A 163 -18.11 -22.52 6.53
C ARG A 163 -17.22 -21.38 6.02
N THR A 164 -17.54 -20.85 4.84
CA THR A 164 -16.81 -19.79 4.15
C THR A 164 -17.76 -18.95 3.30
N PHE A 165 -17.32 -17.74 2.99
CA PHE A 165 -17.98 -16.80 2.07
C PHE A 165 -17.17 -16.56 0.79
N GLU A 166 -16.00 -17.17 0.68
CA GLU A 166 -15.09 -17.05 -0.46
C GLU A 166 -15.31 -18.22 -1.44
N ASP A 167 -15.21 -17.92 -2.74
CA ASP A 167 -15.28 -18.86 -3.86
C ASP A 167 -14.21 -18.48 -4.92
N PRO A 168 -12.91 -18.74 -4.63
CA PRO A 168 -11.81 -18.38 -5.51
C PRO A 168 -11.82 -19.21 -6.79
N LYS A 169 -11.58 -18.54 -7.92
CA LYS A 169 -11.49 -19.19 -9.23
C LYS A 169 -10.28 -20.13 -9.29
N LYS A 170 -10.48 -21.31 -9.89
CA LYS A 170 -9.43 -22.30 -10.19
C LYS A 170 -8.82 -22.04 -11.57
N ASP A 171 -8.36 -20.82 -11.83
CA ASP A 171 -7.90 -20.39 -13.15
C ASP A 171 -6.43 -19.92 -13.18
N ALA A 172 -5.68 -20.12 -12.09
CA ALA A 172 -4.31 -19.62 -11.96
C ALA A 172 -3.27 -20.53 -12.64
N TRP A 173 -3.42 -20.70 -13.96
CA TRP A 173 -2.44 -21.34 -14.82
C TRP A 173 -1.38 -20.33 -15.24
N GLY A 174 -0.13 -20.61 -14.88
CA GLY A 174 1.05 -19.77 -15.10
C GLY A 174 1.99 -20.36 -16.14
N PRO A 175 1.67 -20.26 -17.45
CA PRO A 175 2.59 -20.67 -18.50
C PRO A 175 3.80 -19.73 -18.54
N ARG A 176 4.96 -20.29 -18.87
CA ARG A 176 6.23 -19.60 -19.00
C ARG A 176 6.92 -20.09 -20.26
N PHE A 177 7.38 -19.14 -21.05
CA PHE A 177 8.12 -19.36 -22.27
C PHE A 177 9.36 -18.47 -22.24
N GLY A 178 10.51 -19.04 -22.56
CA GLY A 178 11.77 -18.34 -22.70
C GLY A 178 12.58 -18.91 -23.84
N PHE A 179 13.45 -18.08 -24.41
CA PHE A 179 14.42 -18.52 -25.39
C PHE A 179 15.75 -17.80 -25.18
N ALA A 180 16.83 -18.48 -25.55
CA ALA A 180 18.15 -17.90 -25.69
C ALA A 180 18.72 -18.33 -27.04
N TYR A 181 19.02 -17.36 -27.89
CA TYR A 181 19.56 -17.56 -29.22
C TYR A 181 20.92 -16.89 -29.38
N ARG A 182 21.94 -17.71 -29.62
CA ARG A 182 23.30 -17.26 -29.93
C ARG A 182 23.39 -16.91 -31.43
N LEU A 183 23.40 -15.61 -31.73
CA LEU A 183 23.55 -15.08 -33.09
C LEU A 183 24.98 -15.30 -33.60
N SER A 184 25.96 -15.00 -32.75
CA SER A 184 27.40 -15.17 -32.98
C SER A 184 28.08 -15.56 -31.66
N ASP A 185 29.40 -15.79 -31.66
CA ASP A 185 30.12 -16.03 -30.39
C ASP A 185 30.21 -14.79 -29.48
N LYS A 186 29.82 -13.60 -29.99
CA LYS A 186 29.80 -12.34 -29.25
C LYS A 186 28.39 -11.80 -29.00
N ASP A 187 27.37 -12.31 -29.68
CA ASP A 187 26.03 -11.74 -29.67
C ASP A 187 24.99 -12.80 -29.27
N VAL A 188 24.15 -12.47 -28.28
CA VAL A 188 23.07 -13.33 -27.79
C VAL A 188 21.79 -12.51 -27.66
N VAL A 189 20.68 -13.06 -28.15
CA VAL A 189 19.34 -12.54 -27.87
C VAL A 189 18.67 -13.49 -26.89
N ARG A 190 18.09 -12.95 -25.82
CA ARG A 190 17.23 -13.69 -24.91
C ARG A 190 15.89 -13.01 -24.81
N GLY A 191 14.83 -13.78 -24.65
CA GLY A 191 13.53 -13.21 -24.39
C GLY A 191 12.62 -14.22 -23.73
N GLY A 192 11.50 -13.74 -23.21
CA GLY A 192 10.52 -14.60 -22.60
C GLY A 192 9.25 -13.88 -22.22
N TYR A 193 8.23 -14.67 -21.96
CA TYR A 193 6.94 -14.26 -21.46
C TYR A 193 6.52 -15.26 -20.38
N GLY A 194 5.99 -14.78 -19.27
CA GLY A 194 5.45 -15.66 -18.25
C GLY A 194 4.33 -15.02 -17.45
N ILE A 195 3.38 -15.85 -17.03
CA ILE A 195 2.33 -15.48 -16.09
C ILE A 195 2.68 -16.04 -14.71
N TYR A 196 2.57 -15.18 -13.70
CA TYR A 196 2.90 -15.47 -12.32
C TYR A 196 1.72 -15.06 -11.43
N TYR A 197 1.50 -15.84 -10.38
CA TYR A 197 0.48 -15.53 -9.38
C TYR A 197 1.15 -15.33 -8.02
N SER A 198 0.57 -14.44 -7.22
CA SER A 198 0.91 -14.31 -5.80
C SER A 198 -0.24 -14.86 -4.98
N GLY A 199 0.07 -15.45 -3.82
CA GLY A 199 -0.95 -15.69 -2.81
C GLY A 199 -1.55 -14.37 -2.31
N VAL A 200 -2.81 -14.42 -1.89
CA VAL A 200 -3.48 -13.30 -1.22
C VAL A 200 -3.20 -13.44 0.27
N ALA A 201 -2.43 -12.51 0.83
CA ALA A 201 -2.15 -12.50 2.26
C ALA A 201 -3.46 -12.28 3.04
N PHE A 202 -3.55 -12.86 4.23
CA PHE A 202 -4.60 -12.48 5.18
C PHE A 202 -4.16 -11.21 5.88
N ASP A 203 -4.82 -10.09 5.57
CA ASP A 203 -4.52 -8.82 6.21
C ASP A 203 -4.97 -8.85 7.69
N GLN A 204 -4.00 -8.70 8.58
CA GLN A 204 -4.20 -8.71 10.03
C GLN A 204 -4.55 -7.32 10.59
N PHE A 205 -4.41 -6.27 9.77
CA PHE A 205 -4.67 -4.87 10.12
C PHE A 205 -5.98 -4.32 9.53
N ALA A 206 -6.72 -5.17 8.81
CA ALA A 206 -8.09 -4.91 8.37
C ALA A 206 -9.11 -5.38 9.42
N SER A 207 -10.29 -4.74 9.44
CA SER A 207 -11.43 -5.14 10.27
C SER A 207 -11.73 -6.63 10.10
N LEU A 208 -11.83 -7.35 11.22
CA LEU A 208 -12.07 -8.78 11.18
C LEU A 208 -13.53 -9.10 10.85
N PRO A 209 -13.77 -10.16 10.06
CA PRO A 209 -15.11 -10.58 9.68
C PRO A 209 -15.75 -11.43 10.79
N THR A 210 -15.89 -10.85 11.98
CA THR A 210 -16.33 -11.54 13.20
C THR A 210 -17.43 -10.77 13.94
N ILE A 211 -18.10 -9.83 13.27
CA ILE A 211 -19.25 -9.10 13.82
C ILE A 211 -20.31 -10.11 14.28
N GLY A 212 -20.89 -9.86 15.46
CA GLY A 212 -21.80 -10.78 16.13
C GLY A 212 -21.12 -11.87 16.96
N PHE A 213 -19.80 -12.06 16.84
CA PHE A 213 -19.04 -12.99 17.69
C PHE A 213 -18.20 -12.32 18.78
N ALA A 214 -18.08 -10.99 18.72
CA ALA A 214 -17.50 -10.14 19.75
C ALA A 214 -18.48 -9.02 20.10
N THR A 215 -18.28 -8.38 21.23
CA THR A 215 -19.08 -7.21 21.65
C THR A 215 -18.21 -6.19 22.36
N ASN A 216 -18.68 -4.95 22.43
CA ASN A 216 -18.06 -3.89 23.22
C ASN A 216 -19.12 -3.25 24.14
N PRO A 217 -19.51 -3.90 25.26
CA PRO A 217 -20.42 -3.32 26.22
C PRO A 217 -20.00 -1.90 26.57
N ALA A 218 -20.94 -0.97 26.46
CA ALA A 218 -20.69 0.44 26.67
C ALA A 218 -21.84 1.06 27.47
N VAL A 219 -21.49 2.05 28.30
CA VAL A 219 -22.41 2.86 29.08
C VAL A 219 -22.03 4.32 28.81
N PRO A 220 -22.55 4.91 27.73
CA PRO A 220 -22.29 6.31 27.41
C PRO A 220 -23.08 7.25 28.32
N ASN A 221 -22.57 8.45 28.55
CA ASN A 221 -23.38 9.52 29.15
C ASN A 221 -24.49 9.96 28.18
N LEU A 222 -25.74 9.86 28.60
CA LEU A 222 -26.89 10.31 27.78
C LEU A 222 -27.47 11.66 28.23
N THR A 223 -26.85 12.28 29.24
CA THR A 223 -27.36 13.50 29.89
C THR A 223 -26.41 14.68 29.74
N ASN A 224 -25.37 14.53 28.91
CA ASN A 224 -24.32 15.53 28.69
C ASN A 224 -23.68 16.02 30.01
N GLY A 225 -23.48 15.09 30.95
CA GLY A 225 -22.85 15.34 32.26
C GLY A 225 -23.78 15.85 33.37
N LEU A 226 -25.09 16.02 33.12
CA LEU A 226 -26.05 16.36 34.18
C LEU A 226 -26.21 15.23 35.21
N SER A 227 -25.96 14.00 34.81
CA SER A 227 -25.85 12.83 35.68
C SER A 227 -24.77 11.92 35.13
N PRO A 228 -23.96 11.27 35.99
CA PRO A 228 -22.97 10.31 35.53
C PRO A 228 -23.66 9.14 34.84
N ALA A 229 -22.96 8.50 33.89
CA ALA A 229 -23.45 7.29 33.24
C ALA A 229 -23.70 6.17 34.27
N TYR A 230 -22.80 6.05 35.24
CA TYR A 230 -22.97 5.29 36.48
C TYR A 230 -21.89 5.71 37.49
N LEU A 231 -22.02 5.28 38.75
CA LEU A 231 -21.01 5.53 39.78
C LEU A 231 -19.99 4.39 39.81
N TRP A 232 -18.70 4.70 39.88
CA TRP A 232 -17.60 3.73 39.81
C TRP A 232 -17.61 2.71 40.95
N ASP A 233 -18.06 3.12 42.13
CA ASP A 233 -18.20 2.25 43.30
C ASP A 233 -19.34 1.23 43.15
N THR A 234 -20.17 1.37 42.11
CA THR A 234 -21.14 0.37 41.69
C THR A 234 -20.58 -0.51 40.58
N THR A 235 -21.13 -1.72 40.43
CA THR A 235 -20.74 -2.62 39.35
C THR A 235 -21.11 -2.03 37.99
N PHE A 236 -20.27 -2.26 36.97
CA PHE A 236 -20.61 -1.94 35.58
C PHE A 236 -22.04 -2.45 35.27
N PRO A 237 -22.92 -1.60 34.73
CA PRO A 237 -24.31 -1.93 34.46
C PRO A 237 -24.47 -3.27 33.72
N GLN A 238 -24.97 -4.29 34.42
CA GLN A 238 -25.07 -5.65 33.86
C GLN A 238 -26.04 -5.73 32.67
N SER A 239 -27.03 -4.85 32.61
CA SER A 239 -27.95 -4.74 31.47
C SER A 239 -27.25 -4.33 30.17
N ALA A 240 -26.12 -3.62 30.25
CA ALA A 240 -25.32 -3.22 29.10
C ALA A 240 -24.40 -4.36 28.59
N ILE A 241 -24.23 -5.43 29.38
CA ILE A 241 -23.41 -6.58 29.02
C ILE A 241 -24.28 -7.61 28.30
N GLN A 242 -24.11 -7.70 26.98
CA GLN A 242 -24.71 -8.72 26.14
C GLN A 242 -23.64 -9.69 25.67
N HIS A 243 -23.85 -11.00 25.82
CA HIS A 243 -22.86 -12.01 25.43
C HIS A 243 -23.10 -12.52 24.00
N PRO A 244 -22.06 -12.58 23.14
CA PRO A 244 -22.15 -13.22 21.83
C PRO A 244 -22.36 -14.74 21.96
N PRO A 245 -22.86 -15.43 20.92
CA PRO A 245 -23.04 -14.94 19.56
C PRO A 245 -24.39 -14.25 19.30
N PHE A 246 -24.35 -13.10 18.63
CA PHE A 246 -25.50 -12.42 18.04
C PHE A 246 -25.66 -12.85 16.59
N ILE A 247 -26.29 -14.01 16.38
CA ILE A 247 -26.64 -14.51 15.03
C ILE A 247 -27.92 -13.80 14.58
N ASP A 248 -27.76 -12.52 14.25
CA ASP A 248 -28.85 -11.63 13.87
C ASP A 248 -28.46 -10.85 12.60
N PRO A 249 -29.23 -10.95 11.50
CA PRO A 249 -28.97 -10.19 10.29
C PRO A 249 -28.90 -8.67 10.49
N THR A 250 -29.49 -8.13 11.57
CA THR A 250 -29.55 -6.69 11.86
C THR A 250 -28.45 -6.19 12.79
N VAL A 251 -27.56 -7.07 13.29
CA VAL A 251 -26.57 -6.75 14.36
C VAL A 251 -25.67 -5.55 14.04
N ALA A 252 -25.46 -5.25 12.76
CA ALA A 252 -24.59 -4.18 12.30
C ALA A 252 -25.35 -2.94 11.80
N ASN A 253 -26.68 -2.88 11.90
CA ASN A 253 -27.46 -1.74 11.37
C ASN A 253 -26.99 -0.43 12.04
N GLY A 254 -26.84 0.62 11.23
CA GLY A 254 -26.30 1.92 11.63
C GLY A 254 -24.75 1.97 11.71
N THR A 255 -24.07 0.85 11.51
CA THR A 255 -22.60 0.75 11.63
C THR A 255 -21.91 0.49 10.28
N GLN A 256 -20.62 0.16 10.31
CA GLN A 256 -19.82 -0.20 9.13
C GLN A 256 -19.55 -1.72 9.10
N PRO A 257 -20.39 -2.54 8.44
CA PRO A 257 -20.18 -3.98 8.42
C PRO A 257 -18.99 -4.37 7.54
N VAL A 258 -18.37 -5.50 7.86
CA VAL A 258 -17.30 -6.10 7.06
C VAL A 258 -17.90 -7.07 6.05
N ALA A 259 -17.54 -6.92 4.78
CA ALA A 259 -17.91 -7.82 3.69
C ALA A 259 -16.73 -8.66 3.24
N ILE A 260 -16.99 -9.93 2.92
CA ILE A 260 -16.05 -10.82 2.24
C ILE A 260 -16.48 -10.93 0.79
N ALA A 261 -15.62 -10.46 -0.12
CA ALA A 261 -15.87 -10.64 -1.54
C ALA A 261 -15.77 -12.14 -1.88
N LYS A 262 -16.78 -12.69 -2.57
CA LYS A 262 -16.74 -14.08 -3.05
C LYS A 262 -15.48 -14.36 -3.86
N ASP A 263 -15.05 -13.40 -4.67
CA ASP A 263 -13.84 -13.48 -5.48
C ASP A 263 -12.59 -12.89 -4.81
N GLY A 264 -12.65 -12.50 -3.52
CA GLY A 264 -11.55 -11.83 -2.79
C GLY A 264 -10.24 -12.61 -2.73
N LEU A 265 -10.31 -13.94 -2.88
CA LEU A 265 -9.16 -14.85 -2.96
C LEU A 265 -8.71 -15.16 -4.39
N THR A 266 -9.26 -14.50 -5.40
CA THR A 266 -8.77 -14.65 -6.78
C THR A 266 -7.33 -14.14 -6.84
N LEU A 267 -6.41 -15.03 -7.20
CA LEU A 267 -4.98 -14.74 -7.13
C LEU A 267 -4.59 -13.56 -8.04
N PRO A 268 -3.84 -12.57 -7.51
CA PRO A 268 -3.21 -11.52 -8.29
C PRO A 268 -2.34 -12.10 -9.38
N ARG A 269 -2.47 -11.55 -10.60
CA ARG A 269 -1.83 -12.08 -11.80
C ARG A 269 -0.87 -11.05 -12.39
N TYR A 270 0.38 -11.48 -12.54
CA TYR A 270 1.47 -10.71 -13.14
C TYR A 270 1.90 -11.34 -14.46
N GLN A 271 1.82 -10.58 -15.54
CA GLN A 271 2.39 -10.96 -16.82
C GLN A 271 3.72 -10.23 -16.98
N ASN A 272 4.80 -10.98 -17.10
CA ASN A 272 6.14 -10.45 -17.33
C ASN A 272 6.60 -10.83 -18.72
N TRP A 273 7.18 -9.87 -19.44
CA TRP A 273 7.89 -10.14 -20.68
C TRP A 273 9.16 -9.33 -20.78
N SER A 274 10.16 -9.91 -21.42
CA SER A 274 11.40 -9.21 -21.70
C SER A 274 12.01 -9.66 -23.00
N LEU A 275 12.76 -8.76 -23.62
CA LEU A 275 13.62 -9.03 -24.76
C LEU A 275 14.94 -8.31 -24.52
N THR A 276 16.02 -9.07 -24.51
CA THR A 276 17.37 -8.60 -24.22
C THR A 276 18.30 -8.98 -25.36
N TYR A 277 19.02 -7.98 -25.86
CA TYR A 277 20.18 -8.17 -26.72
C TYR A 277 21.46 -7.95 -25.89
N GLN A 278 22.37 -8.90 -25.95
CA GLN A 278 23.67 -8.82 -25.31
C GLN A 278 24.78 -8.93 -26.34
N ARG A 279 25.79 -8.07 -26.21
CA ARG A 279 26.97 -8.06 -27.07
C ARG A 279 28.26 -7.92 -26.26
N GLN A 280 29.20 -8.80 -26.53
CA GLN A 280 30.59 -8.63 -26.13
C GLN A 280 31.26 -7.60 -27.07
N LEU A 281 31.61 -6.42 -26.53
CA LEU A 281 32.27 -5.35 -27.28
C LEU A 281 33.79 -5.55 -27.35
N THR A 282 34.39 -5.98 -26.25
CA THR A 282 35.83 -6.29 -26.13
C THR A 282 36.01 -7.57 -25.30
N ALA A 283 37.24 -8.04 -25.13
CA ALA A 283 37.52 -9.16 -24.21
C ALA A 283 36.96 -8.95 -22.78
N ASN A 284 36.83 -7.68 -22.35
CA ASN A 284 36.47 -7.31 -20.97
C ASN A 284 35.23 -6.41 -20.89
N THR A 285 34.51 -6.16 -21.99
CA THR A 285 33.36 -5.24 -22.01
C THR A 285 32.15 -5.89 -22.66
N ALA A 286 30.99 -5.81 -22.00
CA ALA A 286 29.70 -6.27 -22.51
C ALA A 286 28.65 -5.15 -22.45
N LEU A 287 27.77 -5.13 -23.44
CA LEU A 287 26.61 -4.25 -23.52
C LEU A 287 25.34 -5.10 -23.52
N ASP A 288 24.41 -4.78 -22.63
CA ASP A 288 23.08 -5.36 -22.56
C ASP A 288 22.03 -4.26 -22.82
N ILE A 289 21.13 -4.48 -23.76
CA ILE A 289 19.96 -3.64 -24.01
C ILE A 289 18.72 -4.51 -23.84
N SER A 290 17.83 -4.14 -22.93
CA SER A 290 16.64 -4.90 -22.58
C SER A 290 15.39 -4.04 -22.64
N TYR A 291 14.35 -4.55 -23.27
CA TYR A 291 12.99 -4.09 -23.05
C TYR A 291 12.33 -5.02 -22.02
N VAL A 292 11.69 -4.43 -21.01
CA VAL A 292 10.99 -5.15 -19.94
C VAL A 292 9.58 -4.60 -19.83
N GLY A 293 8.59 -5.48 -19.74
CA GLY A 293 7.23 -5.11 -19.42
C GLY A 293 6.67 -6.01 -18.32
N ASN A 294 5.88 -5.39 -17.45
CA ASN A 294 5.14 -6.07 -16.39
C ASN A 294 3.70 -5.54 -16.40
N ARG A 295 2.72 -6.42 -16.30
CA ARG A 295 1.31 -6.07 -16.17
C ARG A 295 0.72 -6.82 -14.99
N GLY A 296 0.34 -6.08 -13.95
CA GLY A 296 -0.45 -6.56 -12.83
C GLY A 296 -1.94 -6.44 -13.13
N THR A 297 -2.69 -7.51 -12.90
CA THR A 297 -4.15 -7.54 -12.95
C THR A 297 -4.67 -8.32 -11.76
N ARG A 298 -5.90 -8.05 -11.34
CA ARG A 298 -6.48 -8.68 -10.15
C ARG A 298 -5.66 -8.37 -8.89
N LEU A 299 -5.01 -7.22 -8.86
CA LEU A 299 -4.22 -6.82 -7.70
C LEU A 299 -5.18 -6.62 -6.52
N PRO A 300 -4.80 -7.00 -5.29
CA PRO A 300 -5.59 -6.74 -4.11
C PRO A 300 -5.76 -5.24 -3.97
N ALA A 301 -6.97 -4.74 -4.11
CA ALA A 301 -7.30 -3.39 -3.69
C ALA A 301 -7.82 -3.51 -2.25
N ASP A 302 -7.21 -2.73 -1.35
CA ASP A 302 -7.51 -2.75 0.08
C ASP A 302 -8.97 -2.35 0.34
N ALA A 303 -9.58 -2.99 1.34
CA ALA A 303 -10.91 -2.71 1.88
C ALA A 303 -11.12 -1.25 2.28
N ARG A 304 -10.04 -0.60 2.75
CA ARG A 304 -10.04 0.83 3.13
C ARG A 304 -10.43 1.76 1.97
N ARG A 305 -10.38 1.25 0.73
CA ARG A 305 -10.69 2.01 -0.48
C ARG A 305 -12.18 2.21 -0.75
N GLY A 306 -13.07 1.55 -0.01
CA GLY A 306 -14.52 1.71 -0.19
C GLY A 306 -14.99 1.53 -1.64
N LEU A 307 -14.35 0.68 -2.44
CA LEU A 307 -14.49 0.76 -3.89
C LEU A 307 -15.88 0.31 -4.36
N GLY A 308 -16.57 1.22 -5.03
CA GLY A 308 -17.79 0.96 -5.79
C GLY A 308 -19.10 1.09 -4.99
N PRO A 309 -20.26 1.08 -5.67
CA PRO A 309 -21.57 1.23 -5.05
C PRO A 309 -21.87 0.14 -4.01
N LEU A 310 -21.25 -1.04 -4.12
CA LEU A 310 -21.42 -2.11 -3.15
C LEU A 310 -20.76 -1.83 -1.80
N ALA A 311 -19.80 -0.91 -1.73
CA ALA A 311 -19.24 -0.40 -0.47
C ALA A 311 -20.15 0.64 0.22
N ASN A 312 -21.38 0.79 -0.30
CA ASN A 312 -22.38 1.76 0.13
C ASN A 312 -21.98 3.23 -0.10
N LEU A 313 -21.12 3.49 -1.08
CA LEU A 313 -20.80 4.85 -1.49
C LEU A 313 -21.97 5.48 -2.26
N GLY A 314 -22.14 6.79 -2.12
CA GLY A 314 -23.20 7.54 -2.80
C GLY A 314 -22.92 7.69 -4.30
N ASP A 315 -23.97 7.57 -5.13
CA ASP A 315 -23.87 7.91 -6.56
C ASP A 315 -23.69 9.44 -6.68
N PRO A 316 -22.63 9.94 -7.37
CA PRO A 316 -22.41 11.36 -7.55
C PRO A 316 -23.58 12.15 -8.15
N LYS A 317 -24.51 11.48 -8.85
CA LYS A 317 -25.72 12.13 -9.37
C LYS A 317 -26.57 12.79 -8.28
N ILE A 318 -26.49 12.31 -7.03
CA ILE A 318 -27.24 12.92 -5.92
C ILE A 318 -26.77 14.35 -5.63
N LEU A 319 -25.53 14.71 -5.99
CA LEU A 319 -24.99 16.06 -5.77
C LEU A 319 -25.81 17.15 -6.48
N ALA A 320 -26.52 16.80 -7.56
CA ALA A 320 -27.41 17.73 -8.28
C ALA A 320 -28.62 18.20 -7.45
N LEU A 321 -28.98 17.48 -6.38
CA LEU A 321 -30.05 17.87 -5.45
C LEU A 321 -29.65 19.07 -4.57
N GLY A 322 -28.36 19.36 -4.46
CA GLY A 322 -27.84 20.46 -3.64
C GLY A 322 -27.71 20.10 -2.15
N ALA A 323 -26.82 20.80 -1.46
CA ALA A 323 -26.42 20.47 -0.09
C ALA A 323 -27.58 20.56 0.90
N ASN A 324 -28.46 21.54 0.74
CA ASN A 324 -29.60 21.76 1.62
C ASN A 324 -30.58 20.59 1.61
N VAL A 325 -30.89 20.04 0.42
CA VAL A 325 -31.78 18.87 0.29
C VAL A 325 -31.08 17.63 0.85
N LEU A 326 -29.81 17.43 0.49
CA LEU A 326 -29.04 16.25 0.93
C LEU A 326 -28.84 16.16 2.45
N GLN A 327 -28.72 17.29 3.13
CA GLN A 327 -28.60 17.36 4.60
C GLN A 327 -29.94 17.34 5.34
N ALA A 328 -31.04 17.61 4.64
CA ALA A 328 -32.36 17.66 5.26
C ALA A 328 -32.70 16.31 5.89
N ASP A 329 -33.34 16.36 7.06
CA ASP A 329 -33.97 15.17 7.64
C ASP A 329 -34.93 14.57 6.61
N ILE A 330 -34.90 13.24 6.48
CA ILE A 330 -35.69 12.51 5.49
C ILE A 330 -37.21 12.71 5.64
N ASN A 331 -37.68 13.07 6.84
CA ASN A 331 -39.09 13.34 7.11
C ASN A 331 -39.46 14.82 6.97
N SER A 332 -38.49 15.68 6.63
CA SER A 332 -38.73 17.12 6.49
C SER A 332 -39.58 17.46 5.26
N PRO A 333 -40.29 18.61 5.26
CA PRO A 333 -41.00 19.10 4.08
C PRO A 333 -40.09 19.31 2.86
N LEU A 334 -38.80 19.61 3.09
CA LEU A 334 -37.82 19.79 2.03
C LEU A 334 -37.50 18.48 1.32
N ALA A 335 -37.35 17.37 2.06
CA ALA A 335 -37.16 16.05 1.47
C ALA A 335 -38.40 15.59 0.68
N GLN A 336 -39.60 15.84 1.23
CA GLN A 336 -40.87 15.52 0.57
C GLN A 336 -41.07 16.33 -0.72
N ALA A 337 -40.74 17.63 -0.70
CA ALA A 337 -40.81 18.50 -1.88
C ALA A 337 -39.82 18.06 -2.98
N ALA A 338 -38.69 17.45 -2.60
CA ALA A 338 -37.75 16.83 -3.52
C ALA A 338 -38.21 15.45 -4.03
N GLY A 339 -39.37 14.94 -3.57
CA GLY A 339 -39.92 13.64 -3.96
C GLY A 339 -39.20 12.45 -3.33
N ILE A 340 -38.46 12.67 -2.24
CA ILE A 340 -37.65 11.65 -1.58
C ILE A 340 -38.36 11.21 -0.30
N VAL A 341 -38.52 9.89 -0.16
CA VAL A 341 -39.22 9.27 0.97
C VAL A 341 -38.28 8.39 1.78
N SER A 342 -38.68 8.10 3.02
CA SER A 342 -37.95 7.18 3.88
C SER A 342 -37.79 5.79 3.21
N PRO A 343 -36.56 5.22 3.19
CA PRO A 343 -36.28 3.97 2.50
C PRO A 343 -36.91 2.75 3.19
N TYR A 344 -37.15 2.82 4.50
CA TYR A 344 -37.82 1.76 5.26
C TYR A 344 -38.45 2.31 6.56
N PRO A 345 -39.44 1.61 7.15
CA PRO A 345 -40.07 2.03 8.41
C PRO A 345 -39.04 2.14 9.56
N GLY A 346 -39.04 3.26 10.26
CA GLY A 346 -38.10 3.51 11.37
C GLY A 346 -36.71 4.00 10.96
N PHE A 347 -36.44 4.22 9.67
CA PHE A 347 -35.21 4.87 9.23
C PHE A 347 -35.09 6.28 9.79
N THR A 348 -33.93 6.58 10.39
CA THR A 348 -33.54 7.89 10.88
C THR A 348 -32.28 8.35 10.15
N GLY A 349 -32.31 9.51 9.52
CA GLY A 349 -31.16 10.03 8.79
C GLY A 349 -31.53 11.15 7.83
N ASN A 350 -30.51 11.69 7.17
CA ASN A 350 -30.70 12.69 6.13
C ASN A 350 -30.98 12.04 4.77
N VAL A 351 -31.38 12.87 3.81
CA VAL A 351 -31.62 12.47 2.41
C VAL A 351 -30.40 11.78 1.79
N ALA A 352 -29.17 12.26 2.02
CA ALA A 352 -27.97 11.66 1.44
C ALA A 352 -27.78 10.20 1.89
N GLN A 353 -28.04 9.89 3.15
CA GLN A 353 -28.00 8.52 3.69
C GLN A 353 -29.14 7.67 3.14
N ALA A 354 -30.35 8.24 2.99
CA ALA A 354 -31.52 7.54 2.48
C ALA A 354 -31.37 7.07 1.03
N LEU A 355 -30.64 7.84 0.21
CA LEU A 355 -30.41 7.55 -1.21
C LEU A 355 -29.30 6.52 -1.49
N ARG A 356 -28.69 5.94 -0.45
CA ARG A 356 -27.62 4.95 -0.62
C ARG A 356 -28.15 3.59 -1.05
N PRO A 357 -27.31 2.74 -1.65
CA PRO A 357 -27.68 1.36 -1.99
C PRO A 357 -28.14 0.54 -0.77
N PHE A 358 -27.50 0.75 0.39
CA PHE A 358 -27.78 0.10 1.66
C PHE A 358 -27.95 1.16 2.77
N PRO A 359 -29.09 1.88 2.81
CA PRO A 359 -29.30 3.02 3.72
C PRO A 359 -29.28 2.64 5.20
N GLN A 360 -29.40 1.35 5.53
CA GLN A 360 -29.26 0.79 6.87
C GLN A 360 -27.81 0.70 7.38
N TYR A 361 -26.80 0.95 6.55
CA TYR A 361 -25.39 0.93 6.94
C TYR A 361 -24.68 2.24 6.61
N GLN A 362 -23.55 2.49 7.28
CA GLN A 362 -22.61 3.53 6.88
C GLN A 362 -21.76 3.00 5.71
N ARG A 363 -20.43 3.00 5.78
CA ARG A 363 -19.58 2.35 4.77
C ARG A 363 -19.59 0.84 4.95
N ILE A 364 -19.52 0.07 3.86
CA ILE A 364 -19.29 -1.38 3.92
C ILE A 364 -17.82 -1.66 3.61
N GLU A 365 -17.14 -2.38 4.51
CA GLU A 365 -15.70 -2.62 4.40
C GLU A 365 -15.42 -3.97 3.74
N TYR A 366 -15.08 -3.98 2.44
CA TYR A 366 -14.80 -5.20 1.70
C TYR A 366 -13.39 -5.70 1.90
N ARG A 367 -13.20 -6.81 2.62
CA ARG A 367 -11.87 -7.43 2.71
C ARG A 367 -11.40 -7.90 1.35
N THR A 368 -10.35 -7.25 0.86
CA THR A 368 -9.58 -7.56 -0.34
C THR A 368 -10.43 -7.85 -1.58
N VAL A 369 -10.43 -6.92 -2.54
CA VAL A 369 -11.11 -7.13 -3.83
C VAL A 369 -10.09 -7.19 -4.98
N PRO A 370 -10.20 -8.18 -5.90
CA PRO A 370 -9.20 -8.40 -6.95
C PRO A 370 -9.43 -7.50 -8.17
N ILE A 371 -9.50 -6.18 -7.94
CA ILE A 371 -9.88 -5.20 -8.97
C ILE A 371 -8.72 -4.30 -9.40
N GLY A 372 -7.60 -4.30 -8.68
CA GLY A 372 -6.47 -3.42 -8.97
C GLY A 372 -5.69 -3.78 -10.23
N TYR A 373 -5.07 -2.76 -10.82
CA TYR A 373 -4.38 -2.83 -12.10
C TYR A 373 -3.06 -2.06 -12.10
N SER A 374 -2.03 -2.63 -12.73
CA SER A 374 -0.78 -1.92 -13.03
C SER A 374 -0.19 -2.33 -14.37
N ILE A 375 0.54 -1.41 -15.00
CA ILE A 375 1.35 -1.69 -16.18
C ILE A 375 2.64 -0.87 -16.18
N TYR A 376 3.75 -1.57 -16.32
CA TYR A 376 5.10 -1.03 -16.35
C TYR A 376 5.77 -1.38 -17.68
N HIS A 377 6.47 -0.42 -18.25
CA HIS A 377 7.37 -0.63 -19.38
C HIS A 377 8.70 0.04 -19.11
N ALA A 378 9.80 -0.62 -19.47
CA ALA A 378 11.13 -0.03 -19.39
C ALA A 378 12.04 -0.46 -20.53
N LEU A 379 12.86 0.49 -20.96
CA LEU A 379 14.09 0.26 -21.71
C LEU A 379 15.26 0.37 -20.72
N GLN A 380 16.04 -0.70 -20.61
CA GLN A 380 17.22 -0.78 -19.74
C GLN A 380 18.46 -0.98 -20.61
N ALA A 381 19.45 -0.12 -20.43
CA ALA A 381 20.77 -0.27 -21.04
C ALA A 381 21.82 -0.44 -19.95
N LYS A 382 22.71 -1.41 -20.10
CA LYS A 382 23.77 -1.69 -19.13
C LYS A 382 25.08 -1.98 -19.87
N LEU A 383 26.14 -1.27 -19.48
CA LEU A 383 27.49 -1.48 -19.94
C LEU A 383 28.33 -1.99 -18.76
N ASP A 384 28.87 -3.20 -18.88
CA ASP A 384 29.74 -3.82 -17.89
C ASP A 384 31.15 -3.93 -18.45
N LYS A 385 32.11 -3.21 -17.86
CA LYS A 385 33.54 -3.40 -18.08
C LYS A 385 34.14 -4.12 -16.87
N ARG A 386 34.59 -5.35 -17.08
CA ARG A 386 35.37 -6.13 -16.09
C ARG A 386 36.68 -5.42 -15.75
N PHE A 387 37.18 -5.72 -14.55
CA PHE A 387 38.43 -5.16 -14.08
C PHE A 387 39.57 -5.50 -15.04
N SER A 388 40.17 -4.47 -15.63
CA SER A 388 41.36 -4.60 -16.48
C SER A 388 42.08 -3.27 -16.51
N ASN A 389 43.42 -3.29 -16.53
CA ASN A 389 44.26 -2.08 -16.49
C ASN A 389 43.89 -1.12 -15.34
N GLY A 390 43.57 -1.68 -14.16
CA GLY A 390 43.22 -0.91 -12.98
C GLY A 390 41.77 -0.40 -12.92
N LEU A 391 40.94 -0.61 -13.95
CA LEU A 391 39.60 -0.03 -14.02
C LEU A 391 38.50 -1.08 -14.16
N GLN A 392 37.47 -0.98 -13.34
CA GLN A 392 36.17 -1.64 -13.47
C GLN A 392 35.06 -0.58 -13.55
N VAL A 393 34.11 -0.74 -14.47
CA VAL A 393 33.00 0.21 -14.66
C VAL A 393 31.71 -0.54 -14.91
N ARG A 394 30.62 -0.05 -14.31
CA ARG A 394 29.25 -0.37 -14.65
C ARG A 394 28.50 0.93 -14.92
N VAL A 395 27.88 1.01 -16.10
CA VAL A 395 26.92 2.06 -16.44
C VAL A 395 25.57 1.40 -16.60
N ALA A 396 24.54 1.91 -15.93
CA ALA A 396 23.17 1.43 -16.09
C ALA A 396 22.24 2.62 -16.29
N TYR A 397 21.35 2.50 -17.26
CA TYR A 397 20.31 3.48 -17.55
C TYR A 397 18.97 2.77 -17.70
N THR A 398 17.96 3.28 -17.01
CA THR A 398 16.58 2.81 -17.13
C THR A 398 15.73 4.00 -17.56
N TRP A 399 15.03 3.84 -18.67
CA TRP A 399 13.92 4.70 -19.07
C TRP A 399 12.63 3.91 -18.88
N SER A 400 11.72 4.36 -18.03
CA SER A 400 10.53 3.62 -17.67
C SER A 400 9.26 4.46 -17.57
N LYS A 401 8.12 3.77 -17.54
CA LYS A 401 6.81 4.35 -17.28
C LYS A 401 5.94 3.34 -16.53
N LEU A 402 5.35 3.78 -15.42
CA LEU A 402 4.42 3.01 -14.60
C LEU A 402 3.05 3.70 -14.55
N ILE A 403 2.00 2.95 -14.91
CA ILE A 403 0.60 3.39 -14.85
C ILE A 403 -0.16 2.39 -13.97
N ASN A 404 -0.95 2.90 -13.04
CA ASN A 404 -1.84 2.09 -12.19
C ASN A 404 -3.12 2.87 -11.85
N ASP A 405 -4.06 2.20 -11.22
CA ASP A 405 -5.35 2.72 -10.74
C ASP A 405 -5.32 3.05 -9.23
N GLY A 406 -4.14 3.37 -8.69
CA GLY A 406 -3.95 3.51 -7.24
C GLY A 406 -3.74 2.17 -6.53
N ALA A 407 -3.65 1.03 -7.22
CA ALA A 407 -3.12 -0.21 -6.65
C ALA A 407 -1.59 -0.14 -6.53
N GLU A 408 -1.05 0.64 -5.59
CA GLU A 408 0.38 0.60 -5.23
C GLU A 408 0.72 -0.62 -4.34
N SER A 409 2.00 -1.00 -4.30
CA SER A 409 2.47 -2.05 -3.37
C SER A 409 2.25 -1.58 -1.93
N GLY A 410 1.60 -2.40 -1.11
CA GLY A 410 1.26 -2.13 0.30
C GLY A 410 2.44 -1.92 1.29
N LEU A 411 3.53 -1.29 0.85
CA LEU A 411 4.59 -0.74 1.71
C LEU A 411 4.24 0.66 2.22
N THR A 412 3.24 1.32 1.65
CA THR A 412 2.70 2.59 2.12
C THR A 412 1.21 2.42 2.33
N GLU A 413 0.74 2.64 3.57
CA GLU A 413 -0.69 2.75 3.95
C GLU A 413 -1.40 3.96 3.30
N SER A 414 -0.95 4.44 2.14
CA SER A 414 -1.50 5.59 1.44
C SER A 414 -2.36 5.13 0.26
N GLY A 415 -3.46 4.45 0.57
CA GLY A 415 -4.34 3.82 -0.42
C GLY A 415 -5.65 4.56 -0.70
N GLU A 416 -5.88 5.74 -0.13
CA GLU A 416 -7.15 6.44 -0.26
C GLU A 416 -7.06 7.56 -1.30
N ILE A 417 -7.52 7.29 -2.52
CA ILE A 417 -7.37 8.25 -3.62
C ILE A 417 -8.57 8.31 -4.56
N ASP A 418 -9.75 7.88 -4.14
CA ASP A 418 -10.92 7.88 -5.03
C ASP A 418 -11.69 9.20 -4.88
N GLN A 419 -11.74 9.97 -5.97
CA GLN A 419 -12.61 11.15 -6.03
C GLN A 419 -14.05 10.78 -6.38
N ASN A 420 -14.21 9.87 -7.35
CA ASN A 420 -15.52 9.45 -7.86
C ASN A 420 -15.79 7.97 -7.52
N PRO A 421 -16.68 7.68 -6.57
CA PRO A 421 -17.05 6.33 -6.15
C PRO A 421 -17.49 5.36 -7.25
N VAL A 422 -18.10 5.86 -8.33
CA VAL A 422 -18.65 5.02 -9.40
C VAL A 422 -17.74 4.89 -10.62
N ASP A 423 -16.63 5.64 -10.67
CA ASP A 423 -15.65 5.63 -11.76
C ASP A 423 -14.22 5.31 -11.28
N TYR A 424 -14.10 4.42 -10.30
CA TYR A 424 -12.82 4.07 -9.69
C TYR A 424 -11.84 3.37 -10.66
N GLN A 425 -12.33 2.67 -11.70
CA GLN A 425 -11.43 1.95 -12.63
C GLN A 425 -10.83 2.85 -13.73
N LYS A 426 -11.61 3.80 -14.26
CA LYS A 426 -11.15 4.66 -15.35
C LYS A 426 -10.68 6.01 -14.83
N GLY A 427 -11.41 6.61 -13.90
CA GLY A 427 -11.09 7.90 -13.30
C GLY A 427 -9.78 7.91 -12.53
N GLU A 428 -9.38 6.76 -11.96
CA GLU A 428 -8.17 6.65 -11.13
C GLU A 428 -6.96 6.06 -11.87
N ARG A 429 -7.15 5.62 -13.12
CA ARG A 429 -6.06 5.16 -13.97
C ARG A 429 -5.16 6.34 -14.37
N GLY A 430 -3.99 6.42 -13.77
CA GLY A 430 -3.02 7.49 -13.98
C GLY A 430 -1.58 6.99 -13.90
N LEU A 431 -0.61 7.91 -13.93
CA LEU A 431 0.75 7.54 -13.55
C LEU A 431 0.74 6.99 -12.11
N SER A 432 1.65 6.09 -11.80
CA SER A 432 1.83 5.67 -10.41
C SER A 432 2.61 6.72 -9.63
N SER A 433 2.32 6.87 -8.34
CA SER A 433 3.16 7.64 -7.42
C SER A 433 4.59 7.10 -7.30
N ASP A 434 4.83 5.85 -7.71
CA ASP A 434 6.16 5.24 -7.81
C ASP A 434 6.82 5.37 -9.19
N ASP A 435 6.20 6.08 -10.14
CA ASP A 435 6.75 6.26 -11.48
C ASP A 435 8.04 7.11 -11.46
N VAL A 436 9.16 6.46 -11.79
CA VAL A 436 10.47 7.10 -11.95
C VAL A 436 10.92 6.95 -13.42
N PRO A 437 10.73 8.00 -14.25
CA PRO A 437 10.97 7.89 -15.68
C PRO A 437 12.41 7.61 -16.07
N HIS A 438 13.37 8.25 -15.40
CA HIS A 438 14.78 8.07 -15.71
C HIS A 438 15.56 7.74 -14.46
N THR A 439 16.40 6.72 -14.56
CA THR A 439 17.40 6.37 -13.55
C THR A 439 18.71 6.06 -14.23
N PHE A 440 19.75 6.83 -13.90
CA PHE A 440 21.11 6.60 -14.35
C PHE A 440 21.98 6.25 -13.15
N VAL A 441 22.76 5.18 -13.28
CA VAL A 441 23.73 4.74 -12.27
C VAL A 441 25.09 4.53 -12.94
N LEU A 442 26.11 5.19 -12.41
CA LEU A 442 27.51 4.97 -12.75
C LEU A 442 28.24 4.46 -11.52
N ALA A 443 28.76 3.23 -11.60
CA ALA A 443 29.59 2.65 -10.56
C ALA A 443 30.95 2.30 -11.14
N TYR A 444 32.03 2.72 -10.49
CA TYR A 444 33.38 2.39 -10.95
C TYR A 444 34.34 2.17 -9.79
N THR A 445 35.39 1.42 -10.08
CA THR A 445 36.56 1.28 -9.20
C THR A 445 37.79 1.43 -10.07
N TYR A 446 38.68 2.33 -9.66
CA TYR A 446 39.91 2.66 -10.36
C TYR A 446 41.08 2.59 -9.38
N GLU A 447 41.98 1.64 -9.60
CA GLU A 447 43.31 1.63 -8.97
C GLU A 447 44.17 2.71 -9.63
N LEU A 448 44.67 3.64 -8.82
CA LEU A 448 45.51 4.69 -9.35
C LEU A 448 46.83 4.07 -9.89
N PRO A 449 47.29 4.53 -11.06
CA PRO A 449 48.45 3.99 -11.76
C PRO A 449 49.78 4.52 -11.19
N PHE A 450 49.90 4.56 -9.86
CA PHE A 450 51.08 5.01 -9.13
C PHE A 450 51.59 3.89 -8.19
N GLY A 451 52.90 3.78 -8.02
CA GLY A 451 53.56 2.74 -7.23
C GLY A 451 54.32 1.70 -8.06
N PRO A 452 54.89 0.67 -7.41
CA PRO A 452 55.72 -0.34 -8.06
C PRO A 452 55.02 -1.00 -9.26
N GLY A 453 55.68 -0.99 -10.42
CA GLY A 453 55.18 -1.62 -11.64
C GLY A 453 53.98 -0.93 -12.29
N LYS A 454 53.62 0.29 -11.86
CA LYS A 454 52.52 1.09 -12.45
C LYS A 454 53.04 2.15 -13.42
N LYS A 455 52.17 2.57 -14.35
CA LYS A 455 52.54 3.33 -15.56
C LYS A 455 53.06 4.75 -15.32
N PHE A 456 52.48 5.50 -14.36
CA PHE A 456 52.76 6.95 -14.25
C PHE A 456 53.74 7.33 -13.13
N ALA A 457 53.96 6.49 -12.13
CA ALA A 457 54.99 6.70 -11.10
C ALA A 457 55.52 5.36 -10.58
N ASN A 458 56.48 4.77 -11.30
CA ASN A 458 57.12 3.52 -10.91
C ASN A 458 58.25 3.80 -9.90
N VAL A 459 57.91 3.77 -8.62
CA VAL A 459 58.83 4.03 -7.50
C VAL A 459 59.12 2.75 -6.72
N SER A 460 60.37 2.58 -6.28
CA SER A 460 60.83 1.47 -5.44
C SER A 460 61.25 1.96 -4.04
N GLY A 461 61.52 1.04 -3.11
CA GLY A 461 61.96 1.38 -1.74
C GLY A 461 60.83 1.96 -0.87
N PRO A 462 61.14 2.68 0.23
CA PRO A 462 60.14 3.20 1.18
C PRO A 462 59.04 4.08 0.54
N TRP A 463 59.40 4.85 -0.49
CA TRP A 463 58.46 5.71 -1.24
C TRP A 463 57.37 4.93 -1.97
N SER A 464 57.62 3.65 -2.30
CA SER A 464 56.60 2.78 -2.89
C SER A 464 55.41 2.51 -1.98
N LYS A 465 55.63 2.44 -0.66
CA LYS A 465 54.58 2.24 0.34
C LYS A 465 53.69 3.48 0.49
N VAL A 466 54.26 4.67 0.28
CA VAL A 466 53.55 5.95 0.37
C VAL A 466 52.73 6.24 -0.89
N ILE A 467 53.32 6.03 -2.07
CA ILE A 467 52.74 6.42 -3.35
C ILE A 467 51.88 5.30 -3.97
N GLY A 468 52.12 4.03 -3.62
CA GLY A 468 51.38 2.89 -4.14
C GLY A 468 50.08 2.57 -3.37
N GLY A 469 49.24 1.76 -4.00
CA GLY A 469 48.07 1.13 -3.36
C GLY A 469 46.84 2.02 -3.22
N TRP A 470 46.86 3.23 -3.78
CA TRP A 470 45.69 4.10 -3.80
C TRP A 470 44.67 3.65 -4.85
N GLY A 471 43.40 3.70 -4.48
CA GLY A 471 42.30 3.50 -5.41
C GLY A 471 41.09 4.34 -5.04
N VAL A 472 40.26 4.60 -6.04
CA VAL A 472 39.00 5.32 -5.89
C VAL A 472 37.89 4.40 -6.36
N SER A 473 36.83 4.29 -5.58
CA SER A 473 35.56 3.72 -6.03
C SER A 473 34.45 4.74 -5.84
N ALA A 474 33.44 4.70 -6.69
CA ALA A 474 32.32 5.62 -6.58
C ALA A 474 31.04 4.99 -7.12
N ILE A 475 29.92 5.46 -6.58
CA ILE A 475 28.57 5.19 -7.08
C ILE A 475 27.88 6.53 -7.23
N GLN A 476 27.38 6.80 -8.42
CA GLN A 476 26.66 8.02 -8.75
C GLN A 476 25.28 7.62 -9.25
N ARG A 477 24.24 8.21 -8.67
CA ARG A 477 22.84 7.96 -9.00
C ARG A 477 22.17 9.27 -9.34
N TYR A 478 21.51 9.30 -10.49
CA TYR A 478 20.71 10.42 -10.94
C TYR A 478 19.33 9.90 -11.34
N GLN A 479 18.30 10.42 -10.69
CA GLN A 479 16.95 9.90 -10.77
C GLN A 479 15.94 11.05 -10.95
N SER A 480 14.97 10.87 -11.84
CA SER A 480 13.83 11.77 -11.96
C SER A 480 12.95 11.74 -10.72
N GLY A 481 12.29 12.85 -10.42
CA GLY A 481 11.28 12.92 -9.36
C GLY A 481 10.03 12.10 -9.67
N ARG A 482 9.40 11.60 -8.60
CA ARG A 482 8.12 10.89 -8.64
C ARG A 482 6.96 11.85 -8.88
N PRO A 483 5.86 11.47 -9.56
CA PRO A 483 4.72 12.35 -9.74
C PRO A 483 3.97 12.60 -8.43
N MET A 484 3.28 13.72 -8.34
CA MET A 484 2.51 14.13 -7.15
C MET A 484 1.01 14.12 -7.43
N ASN A 485 0.23 13.79 -6.41
CA ASN A 485 -1.22 13.94 -6.38
C ASN A 485 -1.54 15.32 -5.81
N ILE A 486 -2.31 16.14 -6.51
CA ILE A 486 -2.84 17.40 -5.99
C ILE A 486 -4.28 17.19 -5.57
N PHE A 487 -4.56 17.48 -4.30
CA PHE A 487 -5.88 17.31 -3.70
C PHE A 487 -6.32 18.59 -3.01
N MET A 488 -7.57 18.60 -2.54
CA MET A 488 -8.13 19.69 -1.77
C MET A 488 -9.04 19.13 -0.68
N ASP A 489 -9.39 19.98 0.30
CA ASP A 489 -10.37 19.63 1.32
C ASP A 489 -11.69 19.17 0.67
N ASN A 490 -12.22 18.06 1.16
CA ASN A 490 -13.40 17.44 0.59
C ASN A 490 -14.68 18.14 1.07
N ASN A 491 -15.05 19.22 0.40
CA ASN A 491 -16.27 19.99 0.67
C ASN A 491 -17.56 19.37 0.09
N LEU A 492 -17.57 18.06 -0.19
CA LEU A 492 -18.78 17.31 -0.55
C LEU A 492 -19.59 16.87 0.69
N ASN A 493 -19.25 17.38 1.88
CA ASN A 493 -19.94 17.15 3.16
C ASN A 493 -20.18 15.67 3.48
N GLY A 494 -19.29 14.78 3.02
CA GLY A 494 -19.41 13.34 3.22
C GLY A 494 -20.61 12.69 2.52
N PHE A 495 -21.32 13.38 1.62
CA PHE A 495 -22.52 12.81 0.97
C PHE A 495 -22.22 11.52 0.21
N LEU A 496 -21.04 11.44 -0.40
CA LEU A 496 -20.64 10.30 -1.23
C LEU A 496 -19.77 9.27 -0.50
N PHE A 497 -19.25 9.59 0.70
CA PHE A 497 -18.18 8.82 1.36
C PHE A 497 -16.92 8.61 0.51
N ASN A 498 -16.65 9.56 -0.40
CA ASN A 498 -15.37 9.62 -1.09
C ASN A 498 -14.28 10.16 -0.15
N ASN A 499 -13.06 9.65 -0.27
CA ASN A 499 -11.95 10.02 0.62
C ASN A 499 -11.20 11.28 0.15
N GLN A 500 -11.33 11.66 -1.13
CA GLN A 500 -10.58 12.79 -1.68
C GLN A 500 -11.43 13.63 -2.64
N LYS A 501 -11.16 14.94 -2.70
CA LYS A 501 -11.56 15.82 -3.78
C LYS A 501 -10.31 16.39 -4.47
N ARG A 502 -10.39 16.66 -5.78
CA ARG A 502 -9.31 17.27 -6.55
C ARG A 502 -9.72 18.65 -7.07
N PRO A 503 -8.77 19.57 -7.28
CA PRO A 503 -9.04 20.83 -7.96
C PRO A 503 -9.15 20.64 -9.48
N ASN A 504 -9.57 21.69 -10.18
CA ASN A 504 -9.38 21.81 -11.62
C ASN A 504 -7.95 22.23 -11.95
N LYS A 505 -7.36 21.66 -13.01
CA LYS A 505 -6.11 22.14 -13.58
C LYS A 505 -6.39 23.39 -14.43
N ALA A 506 -5.80 24.51 -14.03
CA ALA A 506 -5.98 25.81 -14.67
C ALA A 506 -4.72 26.29 -15.43
N GLY A 507 -3.55 25.71 -15.15
CA GLY A 507 -2.29 26.10 -15.77
C GLY A 507 -1.11 25.21 -15.36
N PRO A 508 0.14 25.71 -15.49
CA PRO A 508 1.32 25.03 -14.97
C PRO A 508 1.25 24.87 -13.44
N GLY A 509 1.42 23.63 -12.96
CA GLY A 509 1.29 23.33 -11.52
C GLY A 509 2.58 23.48 -10.71
N VAL A 510 3.73 23.71 -11.36
CA VAL A 510 5.07 23.81 -10.75
C VAL A 510 5.88 24.94 -11.36
N ILE A 511 6.85 25.46 -10.61
CA ILE A 511 7.84 26.39 -11.14
C ILE A 511 8.64 25.79 -12.31
N ALA A 512 8.89 26.59 -13.34
CA ALA A 512 9.61 26.17 -14.53
C ALA A 512 11.13 26.15 -14.30
N ASP A 513 11.67 27.20 -13.68
CA ASP A 513 13.06 27.26 -13.26
C ASP A 513 13.17 26.98 -11.76
N ARG A 514 14.17 26.18 -11.41
CA ARG A 514 14.49 25.76 -10.03
C ARG A 514 15.89 26.22 -9.62
N SER A 515 16.58 26.95 -10.51
CA SER A 515 17.88 27.52 -10.22
C SER A 515 17.75 28.53 -9.08
N GLY A 516 18.56 28.34 -8.03
CA GLY A 516 18.51 29.23 -6.85
C GLY A 516 17.26 29.09 -5.97
N PHE A 517 16.45 28.04 -6.11
CA PHE A 517 15.27 27.80 -5.28
C PHE A 517 15.57 27.89 -3.77
N ASP A 518 14.88 28.78 -3.06
CA ASP A 518 14.94 28.96 -1.61
C ASP A 518 13.63 28.47 -0.97
N PRO A 519 13.61 27.33 -0.26
CA PRO A 519 12.39 26.77 0.32
C PRO A 519 11.71 27.70 1.35
N ASN A 520 12.41 28.72 1.87
CA ASN A 520 11.84 29.67 2.82
C ASN A 520 11.11 30.85 2.15
N LYS A 521 11.28 31.02 0.83
CA LYS A 521 10.72 32.14 0.07
C LYS A 521 9.87 31.68 -1.10
N ASP A 522 10.28 30.61 -1.74
CA ASP A 522 9.70 30.15 -3.00
C ASP A 522 8.68 29.03 -2.77
N GLY A 523 7.55 29.13 -3.46
CA GLY A 523 6.60 28.02 -3.60
C GLY A 523 7.03 27.11 -4.76
N TYR A 524 7.16 25.82 -4.49
CA TYR A 524 7.46 24.83 -5.52
C TYR A 524 6.25 24.55 -6.42
N LEU A 525 5.08 24.36 -5.81
CA LEU A 525 3.81 24.23 -6.52
C LEU A 525 3.14 25.59 -6.66
N LEU A 526 2.56 25.83 -7.83
CA LEU A 526 1.94 27.10 -8.16
C LEU A 526 0.43 27.05 -7.89
N LYS A 527 -0.06 27.82 -6.92
CA LYS A 527 -1.48 27.82 -6.54
C LYS A 527 -2.41 28.22 -7.69
N ASN A 528 -1.97 29.13 -8.56
CA ASN A 528 -2.69 29.58 -9.76
C ASN A 528 -2.72 28.53 -10.89
N GLY A 529 -1.91 27.47 -10.80
CA GLY A 529 -2.00 26.32 -11.70
C GLY A 529 -3.27 25.48 -11.49
N TRP A 530 -4.03 25.79 -10.44
CA TRP A 530 -5.18 25.04 -9.97
C TRP A 530 -6.34 25.97 -9.61
N ALA A 531 -7.57 25.48 -9.70
CA ALA A 531 -8.77 26.23 -9.35
C ALA A 531 -9.77 25.34 -8.61
N ASP A 532 -10.57 25.93 -7.72
CA ASP A 532 -11.70 25.23 -7.10
C ASP A 532 -12.75 24.86 -8.17
N PRO A 533 -13.15 23.59 -8.31
CA PRO A 533 -14.25 23.20 -9.18
C PRO A 533 -15.63 23.71 -8.73
N GLY A 534 -15.71 24.30 -7.54
CA GLY A 534 -16.94 24.80 -6.95
C GLY A 534 -17.58 23.80 -5.99
N LEU A 535 -18.64 24.25 -5.34
CA LEU A 535 -19.40 23.46 -4.37
C LEU A 535 -20.09 22.28 -5.09
N LEU A 536 -20.04 21.08 -4.49
CA LEU A 536 -20.65 19.86 -5.03
C LEU A 536 -20.22 19.45 -6.44
N ASN A 537 -19.03 19.86 -6.88
CA ASN A 537 -18.47 19.49 -8.18
C ASN A 537 -17.11 18.82 -8.03
N PHE A 538 -16.82 17.81 -8.86
CA PHE A 538 -15.50 17.21 -8.93
C PHE A 538 -14.54 18.06 -9.74
N GLY A 539 -13.25 18.01 -9.39
CA GLY A 539 -12.19 18.59 -10.21
C GLY A 539 -11.76 17.67 -11.33
N ASN A 540 -11.14 18.27 -12.36
CA ASN A 540 -10.63 17.57 -13.53
C ASN A 540 -9.15 17.16 -13.45
N ALA A 541 -8.45 17.45 -12.34
CA ALA A 541 -7.07 17.03 -12.18
C ALA A 541 -6.97 15.49 -12.13
N SER A 542 -5.95 14.96 -12.81
CA SER A 542 -5.63 13.53 -12.75
C SER A 542 -5.17 13.12 -11.35
N ARG A 543 -5.36 11.85 -10.96
CA ARG A 543 -4.88 11.29 -9.68
C ARG A 543 -3.43 11.65 -9.35
N THR A 544 -2.55 11.54 -10.32
CA THR A 544 -1.17 12.06 -10.23
C THR A 544 -0.85 12.80 -11.51
N ASP A 545 -0.48 14.08 -11.40
CA ASP A 545 -0.23 14.90 -12.57
C ASP A 545 1.16 14.62 -13.16
N PRO A 546 1.29 14.29 -14.46
CA PRO A 546 2.59 14.00 -15.08
C PRO A 546 3.56 15.19 -15.09
N SER A 547 3.03 16.42 -15.03
CA SER A 547 3.80 17.67 -15.04
C SER A 547 4.22 18.11 -13.63
N VAL A 548 3.63 17.55 -12.59
CA VAL A 548 3.97 17.85 -11.19
C VAL A 548 4.70 16.66 -10.60
N ARG A 549 6.00 16.82 -10.41
CA ARG A 549 6.89 15.78 -9.87
C ARG A 549 7.67 16.34 -8.70
N TRP A 550 8.19 15.45 -7.86
CA TRP A 550 9.17 15.79 -6.84
C TRP A 550 10.41 16.41 -7.49
N PHE A 551 11.28 16.99 -6.67
CA PHE A 551 12.63 17.30 -7.09
C PHE A 551 13.33 16.02 -7.60
N PRO A 552 14.18 16.12 -8.62
CA PRO A 552 15.04 15.01 -9.00
C PRO A 552 16.02 14.69 -7.87
N GLU A 553 16.38 13.41 -7.74
CA GLU A 553 17.30 12.93 -6.72
C GLU A 553 18.68 12.71 -7.34
N TYR A 554 19.69 13.33 -6.74
CA TYR A 554 21.09 13.21 -7.16
C TYR A 554 21.94 12.80 -5.96
N SER A 555 22.75 11.77 -6.13
CA SER A 555 23.64 11.25 -5.09
C SER A 555 24.96 10.83 -5.71
N GLU A 556 26.06 11.31 -5.14
CA GLU A 556 27.42 10.96 -5.54
C GLU A 556 28.23 10.53 -4.31
N ASP A 557 28.46 9.22 -4.21
CA ASP A 557 29.21 8.60 -3.12
C ASP A 557 30.58 8.16 -3.61
N PHE A 558 31.62 8.48 -2.84
CA PHE A 558 33.01 8.14 -3.15
C PHE A 558 33.65 7.36 -2.02
N ASN A 559 34.58 6.49 -2.36
CA ASN A 559 35.42 5.76 -1.44
C ASN A 559 36.87 5.85 -1.95
N LEU A 560 37.68 6.63 -1.23
CA LEU A 560 39.12 6.68 -1.43
C LEU A 560 39.76 5.65 -0.50
N TYR A 561 40.50 4.70 -1.06
CA TYR A 561 41.16 3.67 -0.27
C TYR A 561 42.65 3.59 -0.58
N LYS A 562 43.41 3.12 0.41
CA LYS A 562 44.84 2.83 0.29
C LYS A 562 45.13 1.46 0.88
N ASP A 563 45.63 0.56 0.03
CA ASP A 563 46.14 -0.74 0.40
C ASP A 563 47.65 -0.68 0.60
N THR A 564 48.12 -1.04 1.79
CA THR A 564 49.55 -1.09 2.11
C THR A 564 49.89 -2.44 2.72
N LYS A 565 50.80 -3.17 2.08
CA LYS A 565 51.42 -4.35 2.69
C LYS A 565 52.38 -3.90 3.79
N ILE A 566 52.12 -4.30 5.03
CA ILE A 566 53.00 -4.03 6.16
C ILE A 566 54.16 -5.03 6.12
N ILE A 567 53.81 -6.32 6.16
CA ILE A 567 54.68 -7.48 5.96
C ILE A 567 53.96 -8.47 5.02
N GLU A 568 54.60 -9.60 4.68
CA GLU A 568 54.14 -10.51 3.62
C GLU A 568 52.69 -10.98 3.77
N ASN A 569 52.29 -11.28 5.02
CA ASN A 569 50.94 -11.80 5.33
C ASN A 569 50.02 -10.73 5.94
N VAL A 570 50.51 -9.51 6.20
CA VAL A 570 49.71 -8.46 6.86
C VAL A 570 49.42 -7.31 5.91
N ASN A 571 48.15 -7.12 5.58
CA ASN A 571 47.67 -6.05 4.72
C ASN A 571 46.82 -5.06 5.51
N LEU A 572 47.19 -3.78 5.42
CA LEU A 572 46.42 -2.68 5.99
C LEU A 572 45.69 -1.94 4.87
N ARG A 573 44.37 -1.84 5.00
CA ARG A 573 43.52 -1.02 4.15
C ARG A 573 42.96 0.14 4.96
N PHE A 574 43.30 1.36 4.55
CA PHE A 574 42.63 2.57 5.02
C PHE A 574 41.59 3.01 4.00
N MET A 575 40.40 3.37 4.45
CA MET A 575 39.28 3.80 3.61
C MET A 575 38.69 5.10 4.14
N THR A 576 38.39 6.01 3.23
CA THR A 576 37.61 7.22 3.48
C THR A 576 36.39 7.21 2.58
N LEU A 577 35.22 7.06 3.19
CA LEU A 577 33.92 7.04 2.55
C LEU A 577 33.29 8.44 2.62
N PHE A 578 32.99 9.02 1.47
CA PHE A 578 32.28 10.27 1.31
C PHE A 578 30.87 9.97 0.79
N GLY A 579 29.89 9.91 1.70
CA GLY A 579 28.48 9.86 1.33
C GLY A 579 27.96 11.26 0.99
N ASN A 580 27.22 11.39 -0.10
CA ASN A 580 26.75 12.67 -0.63
C ASN A 580 27.90 13.69 -0.74
N ALA A 581 28.97 13.33 -1.46
CA ALA A 581 30.22 14.08 -1.47
C ALA A 581 30.07 15.54 -1.92
N PHE A 582 29.12 15.85 -2.81
CA PHE A 582 28.85 17.22 -3.24
C PHE A 582 27.81 17.96 -2.40
N ASN A 583 27.35 17.36 -1.29
CA ASN A 583 26.34 17.92 -0.41
C ASN A 583 25.07 18.32 -1.18
N ARG A 584 24.61 17.44 -2.09
CA ARG A 584 23.37 17.61 -2.82
C ARG A 584 22.21 17.72 -1.84
N HIS A 585 21.34 18.68 -2.06
CA HIS A 585 20.13 18.82 -1.29
C HIS A 585 18.98 18.15 -2.02
N PHE A 586 18.28 17.23 -1.35
CA PHE A 586 17.04 16.63 -1.85
C PHE A 586 15.91 17.07 -0.95
N TYR A 587 15.06 17.94 -1.48
CA TYR A 587 13.88 18.45 -0.80
C TYR A 587 12.82 17.36 -0.66
N CYS A 588 12.16 17.32 0.50
CA CYS A 588 10.94 16.56 0.68
C CYS A 588 9.82 17.08 -0.24
N PRO A 589 8.79 16.26 -0.51
CA PRO A 589 7.66 16.70 -1.33
C PRO A 589 7.02 17.96 -0.74
N ALA A 590 6.66 18.90 -1.61
CA ALA A 590 5.87 20.05 -1.21
C ALA A 590 4.47 19.64 -0.74
N ASP A 591 3.84 20.46 0.10
CA ASP A 591 2.44 20.27 0.49
C ASP A 591 1.54 20.31 -0.75
N THR A 592 0.71 19.27 -0.90
CA THR A 592 -0.16 19.05 -2.05
C THR A 592 -1.64 19.34 -1.78
N ASN A 593 -2.01 19.68 -0.53
CA ASN A 593 -3.36 20.10 -0.21
C ASN A 593 -3.56 21.55 -0.69
N TRP A 594 -4.27 21.74 -1.80
CA TRP A 594 -4.55 23.06 -2.39
C TRP A 594 -5.32 24.00 -1.45
N SER A 595 -6.11 23.44 -0.54
CA SER A 595 -6.86 24.20 0.48
C SER A 595 -5.95 24.73 1.59
N ALA A 596 -4.79 24.12 1.81
CA ALA A 596 -3.87 24.53 2.87
C ALA A 596 -3.20 25.87 2.55
N GLY A 597 -2.91 26.64 3.62
CA GLY A 597 -2.08 27.85 3.52
C GLY A 597 -0.63 27.54 3.12
N SER A 598 -0.15 26.34 3.44
CA SER A 598 1.17 25.81 3.11
C SER A 598 1.29 25.21 1.70
N PHE A 599 0.22 25.21 0.90
CA PHE A 599 0.23 24.60 -0.43
C PHE A 599 1.45 25.03 -1.26
N GLY A 600 2.17 24.04 -1.79
CA GLY A 600 3.33 24.25 -2.62
C GLY A 600 4.63 24.56 -1.87
N HIS A 601 4.61 24.71 -0.55
CA HIS A 601 5.82 24.88 0.25
C HIS A 601 6.47 23.53 0.58
N VAL A 602 7.80 23.53 0.57
CA VAL A 602 8.63 22.39 0.97
C VAL A 602 8.94 22.52 2.45
N SER A 603 8.66 21.48 3.24
CA SER A 603 8.82 21.51 4.70
C SER A 603 10.17 21.00 5.22
N GLY A 604 11.03 20.43 4.36
CA GLY A 604 12.33 19.92 4.81
C GLY A 604 13.16 19.19 3.76
N GLN A 605 14.25 18.60 4.26
CA GLN A 605 15.22 17.79 3.51
C GLN A 605 14.95 16.30 3.72
N CYS A 606 14.93 15.52 2.64
CA CYS A 606 14.63 14.09 2.66
C CYS A 606 15.87 13.19 2.46
N ASN A 607 17.03 13.76 2.15
CA ASN A 607 18.31 13.03 2.14
C ASN A 607 19.21 13.45 3.30
N VAL A 608 20.33 12.73 3.47
CA VAL A 608 21.36 13.09 4.45
C VAL A 608 22.36 14.10 3.87
N PRO A 609 22.90 15.03 4.67
CA PRO A 609 24.00 15.90 4.26
C PRO A 609 25.27 15.07 4.01
N ARG A 610 26.32 15.74 3.50
CA ARG A 610 27.64 15.13 3.32
C ARG A 610 28.10 14.43 4.59
N ARG A 611 28.45 13.15 4.49
CA ARG A 611 28.99 12.36 5.59
C ARG A 611 30.34 11.79 5.21
N ILE A 612 31.33 11.94 6.09
CA ILE A 612 32.67 11.38 5.92
C ILE A 612 32.87 10.31 6.99
N GLN A 613 33.22 9.10 6.57
CA GLN A 613 33.53 7.99 7.46
C GLN A 613 34.93 7.46 7.16
N PHE A 614 35.67 7.15 8.21
CA PHE A 614 36.99 6.54 8.11
C PHE A 614 36.89 5.11 8.59
N ALA A 615 37.54 4.19 7.89
CA ALA A 615 37.64 2.80 8.28
C ALA A 615 39.08 2.31 8.10
N LEU A 616 39.51 1.45 9.02
CA LEU A 616 40.80 0.78 8.99
C LEU A 616 40.55 -0.72 9.10
N ASP A 617 41.00 -1.46 8.10
CA ASP A 617 40.88 -2.92 8.02
C ASP A 617 42.29 -3.53 7.99
N LEU A 618 42.56 -4.46 8.90
CA LEU A 618 43.83 -5.15 9.05
C LEU A 618 43.61 -6.64 8.84
N LYS A 619 44.19 -7.19 7.77
CA LYS A 619 44.09 -8.60 7.40
C LYS A 619 45.40 -9.31 7.69
N PHE A 620 45.30 -10.49 8.30
CA PHE A 620 46.41 -11.36 8.68
C PHE A 620 46.45 -12.63 7.82
#